data_AF-A0A6M4GQ87-F1
#
_entry.id   AF-A0A6M4GQ87-F1
#
_cell.length_a   1.000
_cell.length_b   1.000
_cell.length_c   1.000
_cell.angle_alpha   90.00
_cell.angle_beta   90.00
_cell.angle_gamma   90.00
#
_symmetry.space_group_name_H-M   'P 1'
#
loop_
_entity.id
_entity.type
_entity.pdbx_description
1 polymer ?
#
loop_
_entity_poly.entity_id
_entity_poly.type
_entity_poly.pdbx_seq_one_letter_code
_entity_poly.pdbx_strand_id
1 'polypeptide(L)'
;MSSQRVLLNCAYALGLLSMATGLWAADGIQLLSKKWESGYTAKTVQQELDEYVLPGETVHNWSELVTRQLFVDPAARVPLDRLVQAVRRGFGPDCKDFTWKIVRQTEVAVLYAWAHGGCAKDPPQAEYSLMQRAPRGICRWAYATKKPPITEASGRVLGEELAKQSCN
;
A
#
# COMPACT_ATOMS: atom_id res chain seq x y z
N MET A 1 -43.96 -35.81 28.00
CA MET A 1 -44.08 -36.41 26.64
C MET A 1 -45.13 -35.62 25.91
N SER A 2 -44.80 -34.90 24.84
CA SER A 2 -45.85 -34.25 24.06
C SER A 2 -45.52 -34.26 22.58
N SER A 3 -46.57 -34.58 21.84
CA SER A 3 -46.65 -35.00 20.47
C SER A 3 -47.19 -33.86 19.61
N GLN A 4 -46.80 -33.85 18.33
CA GLN A 4 -47.58 -33.41 17.17
C GLN A 4 -48.04 -31.94 17.03
N ARG A 5 -47.37 -31.29 16.06
CA ARG A 5 -47.93 -30.64 14.85
C ARG A 5 -49.41 -30.26 14.86
N VAL A 6 -49.70 -28.97 14.60
CA VAL A 6 -50.89 -28.48 13.89
C VAL A 6 -50.46 -27.20 13.14
N LEU A 7 -50.28 -27.29 11.81
CA LEU A 7 -51.11 -26.64 10.76
C LEU A 7 -50.79 -25.13 10.60
N LEU A 8 -50.86 -24.48 9.44
CA LEU A 8 -51.08 -24.81 8.03
C LEU A 8 -51.18 -23.42 7.37
N ASN A 9 -50.71 -23.28 6.13
CA ASN A 9 -51.13 -22.28 5.13
C ASN A 9 -51.01 -20.78 5.44
N CYS A 10 -50.28 -20.07 4.58
CA CYS A 10 -50.92 -19.50 3.39
C CYS A 10 -49.86 -18.99 2.41
N ALA A 11 -50.00 -19.42 1.16
CA ALA A 11 -49.29 -18.89 0.02
C ALA A 11 -49.54 -17.38 -0.13
N TYR A 12 -48.58 -16.63 -0.67
CA TYR A 12 -48.72 -16.01 -1.98
C TYR A 12 -47.35 -15.48 -2.42
N ALA A 13 -47.00 -15.84 -3.65
CA ALA A 13 -45.79 -15.44 -4.32
C ALA A 13 -45.79 -13.93 -4.62
N LEU A 14 -44.67 -13.28 -4.31
CA LEU A 14 -44.17 -12.17 -5.11
C LEU A 14 -42.68 -12.39 -5.30
N GLY A 15 -42.31 -12.59 -6.55
CA GLY A 15 -40.92 -12.70 -6.97
C GLY A 15 -40.18 -11.42 -6.60
N LEU A 16 -39.30 -11.52 -5.62
CA LEU A 16 -38.15 -10.65 -5.54
C LEU A 16 -37.03 -11.38 -6.29
N LEU A 17 -36.73 -10.91 -7.50
CA LEU A 17 -35.38 -11.06 -8.03
C LEU A 17 -34.47 -10.45 -6.97
N SER A 18 -33.88 -11.30 -6.14
CA SER A 18 -32.73 -10.93 -5.34
C SER A 18 -31.62 -10.69 -6.36
N MET A 19 -31.51 -9.46 -6.85
CA MET A 19 -30.22 -8.95 -7.25
C MET A 19 -29.40 -8.90 -5.98
N ALA A 20 -28.83 -10.05 -5.61
CA ALA A 20 -27.62 -10.08 -4.83
C ALA A 20 -26.58 -9.39 -5.71
N THR A 21 -26.55 -8.05 -5.63
CA THR A 21 -25.43 -7.26 -6.06
C THR A 21 -24.25 -7.86 -5.32
N GLY A 22 -23.47 -8.68 -6.02
CA GLY A 22 -22.19 -9.14 -5.50
C GLY A 22 -21.46 -7.89 -5.05
N LEU A 23 -21.28 -7.76 -3.72
CA LEU A 23 -20.25 -6.90 -3.18
C LEU A 23 -18.94 -7.52 -3.67
N TRP A 24 -18.53 -7.13 -4.88
CA TRP A 24 -17.11 -7.07 -5.17
C TRP A 24 -16.62 -5.95 -4.25
N ALA A 25 -16.10 -6.32 -3.08
CA ALA A 25 -15.18 -5.44 -2.39
C ALA A 25 -14.10 -5.14 -3.42
N ALA A 26 -14.08 -3.92 -3.96
CA ALA A 26 -12.98 -3.51 -4.81
C ALA A 26 -11.74 -3.55 -3.92
N ASP A 27 -10.89 -4.55 -4.11
CA ASP A 27 -9.60 -4.65 -3.44
C ASP A 27 -8.80 -3.40 -3.79
N GLY A 28 -8.80 -2.43 -2.89
CA GLY A 28 -8.36 -1.08 -3.17
C GLY A 28 -8.27 -0.23 -1.92
N ILE A 29 -7.63 0.92 -2.03
CA ILE A 29 -7.38 1.84 -0.92
C ILE A 29 -7.79 3.27 -1.31
N GLN A 30 -7.93 4.12 -0.30
CA GLN A 30 -8.10 5.56 -0.47
C GLN A 30 -6.84 6.27 0.05
N LEU A 31 -6.17 7.01 -0.83
CA LEU A 31 -4.99 7.82 -0.49
C LEU A 31 -5.01 9.10 -1.33
N LEU A 32 -4.74 10.26 -0.71
CA LEU A 32 -4.76 11.58 -1.37
C LEU A 32 -6.11 11.91 -2.06
N SER A 33 -7.23 11.53 -1.44
CA SER A 33 -8.56 11.69 -2.04
C SER A 33 -8.74 10.98 -3.39
N LYS A 34 -7.82 10.05 -3.75
CA LYS A 34 -7.94 9.17 -4.91
C LYS A 34 -8.31 7.77 -4.48
N LYS A 35 -9.11 7.11 -5.32
CA LYS A 35 -9.36 5.67 -5.24
C LYS A 35 -8.27 4.94 -6.00
N TRP A 36 -7.72 3.91 -5.38
CA TRP A 36 -6.69 3.05 -5.96
C TRP A 36 -7.23 1.63 -6.13
N GLU A 37 -6.77 0.95 -7.18
CA GLU A 37 -7.14 -0.41 -7.53
C GLU A 37 -5.95 -1.35 -7.32
N SER A 38 -6.18 -2.55 -6.82
CA SER A 38 -5.12 -3.57 -6.73
C SER A 38 -4.60 -3.91 -8.12
N GLY A 39 -3.30 -3.71 -8.34
CA GLY A 39 -2.60 -4.02 -9.59
C GLY A 39 -1.74 -5.27 -9.49
N TYR A 40 -1.18 -5.56 -8.31
CA TYR A 40 -0.36 -6.76 -8.07
C TYR A 40 -0.30 -7.09 -6.57
N THR A 41 -0.32 -8.39 -6.26
CA THR A 41 -0.09 -8.90 -4.91
C THR A 41 0.87 -10.08 -4.97
N ALA A 42 1.82 -10.13 -4.03
CA ALA A 42 2.71 -11.27 -3.83
C ALA A 42 2.89 -11.55 -2.34
N LYS A 43 3.00 -12.84 -2.00
CA LYS A 43 3.20 -13.28 -0.62
C LYS A 43 4.15 -14.48 -0.56
N THR A 44 5.14 -14.36 0.31
CA THR A 44 6.06 -15.42 0.72
C THR A 44 6.05 -15.54 2.24
N VAL A 45 6.83 -16.48 2.79
CA VAL A 45 6.95 -16.61 4.25
C VAL A 45 7.77 -15.46 4.88
N GLN A 46 8.56 -14.73 4.08
CA GLN A 46 9.37 -13.59 4.52
C GLN A 46 8.76 -12.23 4.17
N GLN A 47 7.85 -12.16 3.19
CA GLN A 47 7.38 -10.89 2.68
C GLN A 47 5.93 -10.93 2.19
N GLU A 48 5.18 -9.86 2.43
CA GLU A 48 3.93 -9.54 1.72
C GLU A 48 4.13 -8.26 0.91
N LEU A 49 3.56 -8.19 -0.28
CA LEU A 49 3.62 -7.06 -1.19
C LEU A 49 2.25 -6.85 -1.82
N ASP A 50 1.72 -5.65 -1.72
CA ASP A 50 0.55 -5.20 -2.46
C ASP A 50 0.90 -3.90 -3.20
N GLU A 51 0.56 -3.83 -4.48
CA GLU A 51 0.77 -2.67 -5.33
C GLU A 51 -0.59 -2.20 -5.87
N TYR A 52 -0.86 -0.91 -5.69
CA TYR A 52 -2.10 -0.27 -6.09
C TYR A 52 -1.81 0.82 -7.12
N VAL A 53 -2.64 0.85 -8.15
CA VAL A 53 -2.53 1.76 -9.31
C VAL A 53 -3.79 2.60 -9.45
N LEU A 54 -3.72 3.65 -10.27
CA LEU A 54 -4.91 4.44 -10.61
C LEU A 54 -5.83 3.65 -11.55
N PRO A 55 -7.15 3.95 -11.58
CA PRO A 55 -8.08 3.28 -12.47
C PRO A 55 -7.65 3.31 -13.94
N GLY A 56 -7.62 2.14 -14.57
CA GLY A 56 -7.18 1.97 -15.96
C GLY A 56 -5.66 1.86 -16.15
N GLU A 57 -4.87 1.93 -15.09
CA GLU A 57 -3.42 1.65 -15.10
C GLU A 57 -3.12 0.21 -14.66
N THR A 58 -1.85 -0.19 -14.81
CA THR A 58 -1.26 -1.48 -14.42
C THR A 58 0.10 -1.22 -13.79
N VAL A 59 0.67 -2.21 -13.10
CA VAL A 59 2.03 -2.12 -12.54
C VAL A 59 3.14 -1.96 -13.58
N HIS A 60 2.83 -2.11 -14.87
CA HIS A 60 3.80 -1.88 -15.96
C HIS A 60 3.67 -0.50 -16.62
N ASN A 61 2.51 0.17 -16.51
CA ASN A 61 2.26 1.46 -17.16
C ASN A 61 1.77 2.57 -16.21
N TRP A 62 1.86 2.37 -14.90
CA TRP A 62 1.46 3.33 -13.87
C TRP A 62 2.09 4.72 -14.03
N SER A 63 1.35 5.76 -13.63
CA SER A 63 1.87 7.13 -13.49
C SER A 63 2.11 7.51 -12.03
N GLU A 64 1.30 6.95 -11.14
CA GLU A 64 1.46 6.97 -9.69
C GLU A 64 1.25 5.55 -9.15
N LEU A 65 1.97 5.17 -8.10
CA LEU A 65 1.95 3.82 -7.53
C LEU A 65 1.91 3.92 -6.01
N VAL A 66 1.03 3.15 -5.36
CA VAL A 66 1.09 2.94 -3.92
C VAL A 66 1.53 1.52 -3.64
N THR A 67 2.49 1.34 -2.76
CA THR A 67 2.99 0.01 -2.37
C THR A 67 2.84 -0.19 -0.87
N ARG A 68 2.21 -1.30 -0.48
CA ARG A 68 2.32 -1.89 0.86
C ARG A 68 3.34 -3.01 0.82
N GLN A 69 4.28 -3.02 1.75
CA GLN A 69 5.18 -4.16 1.96
C GLN A 69 5.20 -4.52 3.44
N LEU A 70 5.18 -5.81 3.75
CA LEU A 70 5.47 -6.32 5.09
C LEU A 70 6.69 -7.23 5.00
N PHE A 71 7.77 -6.86 5.68
CA PHE A 71 8.91 -7.74 5.93
C PHE A 71 8.66 -8.50 7.23
N VAL A 72 8.49 -9.82 7.16
CA VAL A 72 8.16 -10.67 8.31
C VAL A 72 9.36 -10.77 9.26
N ASP A 73 9.22 -10.20 10.45
CA ASP A 73 10.25 -10.16 11.51
C ASP A 73 9.58 -9.99 12.90
N PRO A 74 8.76 -10.95 13.35
CA PRO A 74 8.01 -10.82 14.60
C PRO A 74 8.89 -10.75 15.84
N ALA A 75 10.14 -11.23 15.75
CA ALA A 75 11.12 -11.15 16.83
C ALA A 75 11.91 -9.82 16.84
N ALA A 76 11.56 -8.87 15.96
CA ALA A 76 12.19 -7.56 15.84
C ALA A 76 13.74 -7.61 15.74
N ARG A 77 14.26 -8.62 15.02
CA ARG A 77 15.71 -8.84 14.89
C ARG A 77 16.36 -7.88 13.91
N VAL A 78 15.62 -7.38 12.95
CA VAL A 78 16.13 -6.46 11.93
C VAL A 78 15.93 -5.03 12.40
N PRO A 79 17.00 -4.23 12.60
CA PRO A 79 16.87 -2.82 12.90
C PRO A 79 16.18 -2.07 11.76
N LEU A 80 15.30 -1.13 12.08
CA LEU A 80 14.51 -0.38 11.09
C LEU A 80 15.41 0.46 10.17
N ASP A 81 16.41 1.11 10.75
CA ASP A 81 17.42 1.89 10.04
C ASP A 81 18.21 1.04 9.04
N ARG A 82 18.51 -0.23 9.37
CA ARG A 82 19.21 -1.15 8.46
C ARG A 82 18.44 -1.34 7.15
N LEU A 83 17.12 -1.50 7.22
CA LEU A 83 16.25 -1.65 6.04
C LEU A 83 16.16 -0.34 5.25
N VAL A 84 15.97 0.80 5.92
CA VAL A 84 15.96 2.11 5.27
C VAL A 84 17.27 2.37 4.52
N GLN A 85 18.42 2.05 5.14
CA GLN A 85 19.72 2.17 4.49
C GLN A 85 19.92 1.15 3.37
N ALA A 86 19.32 -0.04 3.45
CA ALA A 86 19.35 -1.02 2.37
C ALA A 86 18.60 -0.49 1.13
N VAL A 87 17.43 0.13 1.32
CA VAL A 87 16.70 0.81 0.24
C VAL A 87 17.56 1.89 -0.39
N ARG A 88 18.17 2.78 0.42
CA ARG A 88 19.05 3.84 -0.09
C ARG A 88 20.22 3.29 -0.91
N ARG A 89 20.87 2.22 -0.44
CA ARG A 89 21.99 1.57 -1.15
C ARG A 89 21.58 0.86 -2.44
N GLY A 90 20.28 0.57 -2.61
CA GLY A 90 19.74 0.00 -3.85
C GLY A 90 19.86 0.95 -5.04
N PHE A 91 19.95 2.26 -4.80
CA PHE A 91 20.23 3.24 -5.85
C PHE A 91 21.72 3.24 -6.20
N GLY A 92 22.02 2.80 -7.42
CA GLY A 92 23.39 2.73 -7.93
C GLY A 92 23.95 4.07 -8.39
N PRO A 93 25.24 4.10 -8.79
CA PRO A 93 25.88 5.31 -9.33
C PRO A 93 25.23 5.84 -10.61
N ASP A 94 24.45 5.00 -11.32
CA ASP A 94 23.79 5.35 -12.58
C ASP A 94 22.49 6.15 -12.40
N CYS A 95 22.06 6.40 -11.17
CA CYS A 95 20.87 7.22 -10.90
C CYS A 95 21.22 8.72 -10.97
N LYS A 96 20.82 9.37 -12.07
CA LYS A 96 21.02 10.80 -12.27
C LYS A 96 20.23 11.60 -11.24
N ASP A 97 20.82 12.68 -10.74
CA ASP A 97 20.18 13.62 -9.82
C ASP A 97 19.52 12.93 -8.61
N PHE A 98 20.12 11.84 -8.13
CA PHE A 98 19.59 11.10 -6.98
C PHE A 98 19.62 11.97 -5.73
N THR A 99 18.47 12.11 -5.10
CA THR A 99 18.29 12.78 -3.82
C THR A 99 17.69 11.82 -2.81
N TRP A 100 18.11 11.95 -1.56
CA TRP A 100 17.62 11.17 -0.44
C TRP A 100 17.45 12.06 0.77
N LYS A 101 16.29 12.01 1.42
CA LYS A 101 15.98 12.80 2.61
C LYS A 101 15.26 11.94 3.64
N ILE A 102 15.76 11.93 4.87
CA ILE A 102 14.94 11.51 6.02
C ILE A 102 14.08 12.72 6.40
N VAL A 103 12.76 12.53 6.36
CA VAL A 103 11.76 13.57 6.63
C VAL A 103 11.43 13.60 8.12
N ARG A 104 11.25 12.42 8.71
CA ARG A 104 11.01 12.23 10.15
C ARG A 104 11.50 10.86 10.58
N GLN A 105 12.09 10.76 11.75
CA GLN A 105 12.53 9.49 12.32
C GLN A 105 12.20 9.45 13.82
N THR A 106 11.64 8.32 14.24
CA THR A 106 11.41 7.94 15.63
C THR A 106 12.03 6.56 15.87
N GLU A 107 11.92 6.03 17.08
CA GLU A 107 12.40 4.68 17.40
C GLU A 107 11.67 3.58 16.62
N VAL A 108 10.42 3.83 16.23
CA VAL A 108 9.53 2.82 15.62
C VAL A 108 9.13 3.13 14.18
N ALA A 109 9.46 4.31 13.66
CA ALA A 109 9.07 4.72 12.32
C ALA A 109 10.11 5.63 11.66
N VAL A 110 10.28 5.48 10.34
CA VAL A 110 11.08 6.35 9.49
C VAL A 110 10.25 6.76 8.28
N LEU A 111 10.01 8.06 8.16
CA LEU A 111 9.47 8.70 6.96
C LEU A 111 10.65 9.25 6.16
N TYR A 112 10.80 8.81 4.93
CA TYR A 112 11.85 9.25 4.04
C TYR A 112 11.31 9.51 2.64
N ALA A 113 12.07 10.27 1.88
CA ALA A 113 11.77 10.60 0.50
C ALA A 113 13.02 10.46 -0.35
N TRP A 114 12.85 10.06 -1.60
CA TRP A 114 13.90 10.06 -2.60
C TRP A 114 13.35 10.49 -3.94
N ALA A 115 14.24 10.95 -4.82
CA ALA A 115 13.93 11.23 -6.22
C ALA A 115 15.18 11.01 -7.08
N HIS A 116 14.99 10.73 -8.37
CA HIS A 116 16.05 10.71 -9.36
C HIS A 116 15.55 11.24 -10.71
N GLY A 117 16.45 11.83 -11.49
CA GLY A 117 16.23 12.26 -12.89
C GLY A 117 16.25 11.11 -13.90
N GLY A 118 16.39 9.87 -13.44
CA GLY A 118 16.39 8.64 -14.24
C GLY A 118 17.49 7.70 -13.75
N CYS A 119 17.22 6.38 -13.72
CA CYS A 119 18.19 5.40 -13.26
C CYS A 119 18.21 4.18 -14.18
N ALA A 120 19.30 3.97 -14.91
CA ALA A 120 19.40 2.95 -15.96
C ALA A 120 18.22 3.00 -16.95
N LYS A 121 17.29 2.03 -16.88
CA LYS A 121 16.09 1.96 -17.74
C LYS A 121 14.86 2.62 -17.11
N ASP A 122 14.95 3.05 -15.85
CA ASP A 122 13.85 3.63 -15.12
C ASP A 122 13.72 5.14 -15.41
N PRO A 123 12.52 5.60 -15.77
CA PRO A 123 12.27 7.02 -16.01
C PRO A 123 12.42 7.84 -14.72
N PRO A 124 12.49 9.18 -14.80
CA PRO A 124 12.49 10.04 -13.62
C PRO A 124 11.36 9.69 -12.66
N GLN A 125 11.68 9.55 -11.38
CA GLN A 125 10.73 9.13 -10.34
C GLN A 125 11.04 9.81 -9.01
N ALA A 126 10.01 9.96 -8.19
CA ALA A 126 10.12 10.35 -6.80
C ALA A 126 9.19 9.50 -5.94
N GLU A 127 9.57 9.31 -4.68
CA GLU A 127 8.80 8.52 -3.72
C GLU A 127 8.81 9.16 -2.33
N TYR A 128 7.69 8.99 -1.64
CA TYR A 128 7.54 9.22 -0.21
C TYR A 128 7.18 7.90 0.47
N SER A 129 7.95 7.53 1.50
CA SER A 129 7.87 6.21 2.12
C SER A 129 7.83 6.31 3.65
N LEU A 130 6.82 5.70 4.26
CA LEU A 130 6.75 5.45 5.69
C LEU A 130 7.07 3.98 5.97
N MET A 131 8.18 3.72 6.64
CA MET A 131 8.54 2.40 7.15
C MET A 131 8.38 2.39 8.68
N GLN A 132 7.64 1.44 9.22
CA GLN A 132 7.33 1.38 10.65
C GLN A 132 7.30 -0.05 11.20
N ARG A 133 7.58 -0.18 12.49
CA ARG A 133 7.46 -1.45 13.21
C ARG A 133 5.99 -1.82 13.37
N ALA A 134 5.68 -3.08 13.12
CA ALA A 134 4.38 -3.70 13.34
C ALA A 134 4.57 -5.05 14.08
N PRO A 135 3.52 -5.63 14.71
CA PRO A 135 3.66 -6.88 15.46
C PRO A 135 4.26 -8.05 14.67
N ARG A 136 3.99 -8.11 13.35
CA ARG A 136 4.46 -9.17 12.46
C ARG A 136 5.85 -8.89 11.86
N GLY A 137 6.39 -7.69 12.03
CA GLY A 137 7.66 -7.29 11.42
C GLY A 137 7.73 -5.81 11.08
N ILE A 138 8.19 -5.48 9.87
CA ILE A 138 8.35 -4.09 9.42
C ILE A 138 7.43 -3.86 8.23
N CYS A 139 6.52 -2.92 8.40
CA CYS A 139 5.57 -2.50 7.39
C CYS A 139 6.08 -1.25 6.69
N ARG A 140 5.93 -1.19 5.37
CA ARG A 140 6.24 -0.03 4.55
C ARG A 140 5.01 0.34 3.73
N TRP A 141 4.63 1.59 3.79
CA TRP A 141 3.71 2.22 2.86
C TRP A 141 4.47 3.27 2.06
N ALA A 142 4.33 3.23 0.74
CA ALA A 142 5.03 4.14 -0.16
C ALA A 142 4.09 4.67 -1.23
N TYR A 143 4.27 5.95 -1.58
CA TYR A 143 3.69 6.57 -2.76
C TYR A 143 4.82 6.98 -3.70
N ALA A 144 4.78 6.50 -4.93
CA ALA A 144 5.72 6.84 -6.00
C ALA A 144 5.02 7.55 -7.16
N THR A 145 5.74 8.43 -7.85
CA THR A 145 5.26 9.13 -9.04
C THR A 145 6.35 9.29 -10.09
N LYS A 146 5.96 9.17 -11.38
CA LYS A 146 6.83 9.48 -12.54
C LYS A 146 6.87 10.98 -12.88
N LYS A 147 6.25 11.84 -12.05
CA LYS A 147 6.21 13.30 -12.20
C LYS A 147 6.93 14.01 -11.04
N PRO A 148 8.26 13.85 -10.90
CA PRO A 148 9.01 14.59 -9.88
C PRO A 148 8.99 16.11 -10.16
N PRO A 149 9.14 16.98 -9.14
CA PRO A 149 9.34 16.66 -7.72
C PRO A 149 8.03 16.54 -6.92
N ILE A 150 8.06 15.79 -5.82
CA ILE A 150 7.04 15.87 -4.77
C ILE A 150 7.33 17.12 -3.93
N THR A 151 6.45 18.12 -3.98
CA THR A 151 6.62 19.36 -3.19
C THR A 151 6.58 19.08 -1.69
N GLU A 152 7.16 19.95 -0.88
CA GLU A 152 7.13 19.79 0.59
C GLU A 152 5.70 19.77 1.14
N ALA A 153 4.80 20.61 0.61
CA ALA A 153 3.40 20.64 1.01
C ALA A 153 2.69 19.31 0.69
N SER A 154 2.87 18.80 -0.54
CA SER A 154 2.33 17.49 -0.94
C SER A 154 2.95 16.35 -0.12
N GLY A 155 4.25 16.40 0.15
CA GLY A 155 4.99 15.42 0.95
C GLY A 155 4.49 15.35 2.40
N ARG A 156 4.16 16.50 3.01
CA ARG A 156 3.58 16.54 4.36
C ARG A 156 2.23 15.83 4.40
N VAL A 157 1.32 16.15 3.47
CA VAL A 157 0.01 15.49 3.37
C VAL A 157 0.18 13.99 3.13
N LEU A 158 1.09 13.60 2.23
CA LEU A 158 1.42 12.20 1.98
C LEU A 158 1.88 11.48 3.26
N GLY A 159 2.80 12.07 4.03
CA GLY A 159 3.27 11.46 5.28
C GLY A 159 2.16 11.23 6.30
N GLU A 160 1.20 12.15 6.40
CA GLU A 160 0.02 12.03 7.26
C GLU A 160 -0.94 10.92 6.75
N GLU A 161 -1.17 10.86 5.44
CA GLU A 161 -2.05 9.86 4.81
C GLU A 161 -1.46 8.44 4.87
N LEU A 162 -0.16 8.29 4.66
CA LEU A 162 0.54 7.01 4.79
C LEU A 162 0.50 6.50 6.24
N ALA A 163 0.55 7.38 7.23
CA ALA A 163 0.46 7.01 8.65
C ALA A 163 -0.93 6.52 9.08
N LYS A 164 -1.99 6.82 8.30
CA LYS A 164 -3.35 6.30 8.53
C LYS A 164 -3.54 4.89 7.97
N GLN A 165 -2.64 4.43 7.10
CA GLN A 165 -2.76 3.13 6.45
C GLN A 165 -2.42 2.01 7.44
N SER A 166 -3.16 0.90 7.32
CA SER A 166 -3.02 -0.23 8.22
C SER A 166 -1.78 -1.08 7.93
N CYS A 167 -1.19 -1.64 8.98
CA CYS A 167 -0.04 -2.55 8.93
C CYS A 167 -0.33 -3.91 9.59
N ASN A 168 -1.59 -4.36 9.50
CA ASN A 168 -2.06 -5.67 9.95
C ASN A 168 -1.39 -6.83 9.18
#